data_AF-A0A7C3DEF7-F1
#
_entry.id   AF-A0A7C3DEF7-F1
#
_cell.length_a   1.000
_cell.length_b   1.000
_cell.length_c   1.000
_cell.angle_alpha   90.00
_cell.angle_beta   90.00
_cell.angle_gamma   90.00
#
_symmetry.space_group_name_H-M   'P 1'
#
loop_
_entity.id
_entity.type
_entity.pdbx_description
1 polymer ?
#
loop_
_entity_poly.entity_id
_entity_poly.type
_entity_poly.pdbx_seq_one_letter_code
_entity_poly.pdbx_strand_id
1 'polypeptide(L)'
;MLWLDILGFVQRLLDQAAVFIRDAREAPLEQAVGLLKEAVALLEAARPSKERDGLMALAYLRLAQLQRQLGKRNEAERFFMLGYSYARSSRQERVRRLAEKLNSEFVSQRQG
;
A
#
# COMPACT_ATOMS: atom_id res chain seq x y z
N MET A 1 -29.60 13.17 -4.43
CA MET A 1 -28.46 14.00 -4.86
C MET A 1 -27.20 13.71 -4.03
N LEU A 2 -27.24 13.84 -2.70
CA LEU A 2 -26.11 13.55 -1.77
C LEU A 2 -25.31 12.24 -1.99
N TRP A 3 -25.95 11.16 -2.45
CA TRP A 3 -25.27 9.87 -2.65
C TRP A 3 -24.30 9.86 -3.85
N LEU A 4 -24.60 10.61 -4.90
CA LEU A 4 -23.73 10.72 -6.09
C LEU A 4 -22.48 11.55 -5.77
N ASP A 5 -22.62 12.58 -4.94
CA ASP A 5 -21.50 13.43 -4.51
C ASP A 5 -20.49 12.67 -3.65
N ILE A 6 -20.97 11.79 -2.76
CA ILE A 6 -20.12 10.94 -1.91
C ILE A 6 -19.36 9.91 -2.75
N LEU A 7 -20.02 9.26 -3.72
CA LEU A 7 -19.38 8.30 -4.62
C LEU A 7 -18.28 8.98 -5.47
N GLY A 8 -18.58 10.16 -6.03
CA GLY A 8 -17.60 10.93 -6.80
C GLY A 8 -16.44 11.49 -5.96
N PHE A 9 -16.67 11.77 -4.67
CA PHE A 9 -15.59 12.14 -3.75
C PHE A 9 -14.69 10.95 -3.44
N VAL A 10 -15.25 9.78 -3.10
CA VAL A 10 -14.47 8.57 -2.83
C VAL A 10 -13.62 8.17 -4.03
N GLN A 11 -14.20 8.17 -5.25
CA GLN A 11 -13.43 7.82 -6.45
C GLN A 11 -12.23 8.74 -6.65
N ARG A 12 -12.39 10.06 -6.45
CA ARG A 12 -11.27 11.02 -6.53
C ARG A 12 -10.15 10.72 -5.55
N LEU A 13 -10.47 10.26 -4.34
CA LEU A 13 -9.44 9.84 -3.36
C LEU A 13 -8.68 8.61 -3.85
N LEU A 14 -9.39 7.62 -4.42
CA LEU A 14 -8.75 6.41 -4.97
C LEU A 14 -7.85 6.74 -6.16
N ASP A 15 -8.33 7.60 -7.07
CA ASP A 15 -7.58 8.03 -8.25
C ASP A 15 -6.31 8.80 -7.84
N GLN A 16 -6.43 9.72 -6.88
CA GLN A 16 -5.29 10.49 -6.38
C GLN A 16 -4.27 9.60 -5.63
N ALA A 17 -4.74 8.64 -4.84
CA ALA A 17 -3.85 7.66 -4.21
C ALA A 17 -3.11 6.81 -5.25
N ALA A 18 -3.79 6.38 -6.32
CA ALA A 18 -3.17 5.63 -7.40
C ALA A 18 -2.09 6.44 -8.13
N VAL A 19 -2.30 7.75 -8.32
CA VAL A 19 -1.29 8.69 -8.84
C VAL A 19 -0.06 8.70 -7.96
N PHE A 20 -0.21 8.90 -6.65
CA PHE A 20 0.94 8.90 -5.74
C PHE A 20 1.68 7.54 -5.71
N ILE A 21 0.96 6.42 -5.73
CA ILE A 21 1.58 5.08 -5.78
C ILE A 21 2.38 4.89 -7.07
N ARG A 22 1.88 5.41 -8.19
CA ARG A 22 2.59 5.37 -9.48
C ARG A 22 3.84 6.23 -9.42
N ASP A 23 3.72 7.48 -8.99
CA ASP A 23 4.82 8.46 -9.01
C ASP A 23 5.94 8.06 -8.04
N ALA A 24 5.62 7.40 -6.93
CA ALA A 24 6.59 6.82 -6.00
C ALA A 24 7.54 5.78 -6.64
N ARG A 25 7.23 5.23 -7.82
CA ARG A 25 8.10 4.25 -8.51
C ARG A 25 9.37 4.88 -9.05
N GLU A 26 9.26 6.13 -9.49
CA GLU A 26 10.33 6.84 -10.19
C GLU A 26 10.99 7.88 -9.29
N ALA A 27 10.43 8.11 -8.10
CA ALA A 27 10.93 9.08 -7.14
C ALA A 27 12.16 8.56 -6.37
N PRO A 28 13.07 9.46 -5.93
CA PRO A 28 14.11 9.12 -4.96
C PRO A 28 13.52 8.51 -3.69
N LEU A 29 14.32 7.69 -3.00
CA LEU A 29 13.85 6.76 -1.99
C LEU A 29 13.07 7.43 -0.85
N GLU A 30 13.57 8.54 -0.32
CA GLU A 30 12.92 9.33 0.74
C GLU A 30 11.62 9.97 0.25
N GLN A 31 11.59 10.48 -0.99
CA GLN A 31 10.41 11.07 -1.59
C GLN A 31 9.35 10.01 -1.87
N ALA A 32 9.74 8.83 -2.35
CA ALA A 32 8.86 7.70 -2.57
C ALA A 32 8.16 7.25 -1.28
N VAL A 33 8.86 7.24 -0.14
CA VAL A 33 8.25 6.98 1.17
C VAL A 33 7.19 8.02 1.51
N GLY A 34 7.47 9.31 1.27
CA GLY A 34 6.51 10.40 1.47
C GLY A 34 5.24 10.22 0.63
N LEU A 35 5.40 10.02 -0.68
CA LEU A 35 4.29 9.82 -1.61
C LEU A 35 3.41 8.62 -1.24
N LEU A 36 4.02 7.51 -0.82
CA LEU A 36 3.25 6.33 -0.39
C LEU A 36 2.48 6.56 0.92
N LYS A 37 3.02 7.38 1.84
CA LYS A 37 2.29 7.77 3.07
C LYS A 37 1.09 8.66 2.75
N GLU A 38 1.25 9.61 1.83
CA GLU A 38 0.13 10.44 1.34
C GLU A 38 -0.94 9.58 0.67
N ALA A 39 -0.54 8.59 -0.14
CA ALA A 39 -1.48 7.64 -0.73
C ALA A 39 -2.26 6.87 0.34
N VAL A 40 -1.60 6.38 1.39
CA VAL A 40 -2.25 5.67 2.50
C VAL A 40 -3.26 6.59 3.21
N ALA A 41 -2.89 7.84 3.49
CA ALA A 41 -3.79 8.80 4.16
C ALA A 41 -5.09 9.02 3.35
N LEU A 42 -4.99 9.16 2.02
CA LEU A 42 -6.16 9.27 1.14
C LEU A 42 -7.02 8.01 1.16
N LEU A 43 -6.39 6.83 1.17
CA LEU A 43 -7.09 5.54 1.21
C LEU A 43 -7.74 5.27 2.57
N GLU A 44 -7.21 5.80 3.66
CA GLU A 44 -7.83 5.75 4.99
C GLU A 44 -9.06 6.65 5.09
N ALA A 45 -9.08 7.77 4.37
CA ALA A 45 -10.26 8.64 4.25
C ALA A 45 -11.34 8.06 3.31
N ALA A 46 -10.99 7.12 2.42
CA ALA A 46 -11.92 6.46 1.53
C ALA A 46 -12.73 5.36 2.23
N ARG A 47 -13.99 5.18 1.81
CA ARG A 47 -14.83 4.08 2.32
C ARG A 47 -14.23 2.72 1.97
N PRO A 48 -14.36 1.70 2.85
CA PRO A 48 -13.90 0.35 2.55
C PRO A 48 -14.47 -0.21 1.26
N SER A 49 -13.60 -0.69 0.38
CA SER A 49 -13.93 -1.35 -0.88
C SER A 49 -12.79 -2.26 -1.31
N LYS A 50 -13.06 -3.21 -2.21
CA LYS A 50 -12.00 -4.11 -2.73
C LYS A 50 -10.89 -3.36 -3.45
N GLU A 51 -11.25 -2.30 -4.18
CA GLU A 51 -10.30 -1.44 -4.88
C GLU A 51 -9.43 -0.67 -3.90
N ARG A 52 -10.05 -0.01 -2.91
CA ARG A 52 -9.35 0.68 -1.82
C ARG A 52 -8.39 -0.25 -1.09
N ASP A 53 -8.84 -1.44 -0.75
CA ASP A 53 -8.01 -2.44 -0.06
C ASP A 53 -6.86 -2.94 -0.95
N GLY A 54 -7.08 -3.07 -2.26
CA GLY A 54 -6.03 -3.42 -3.22
C GLY A 54 -4.94 -2.35 -3.29
N LEU A 55 -5.34 -1.08 -3.31
CA LEU A 55 -4.41 0.06 -3.26
C LEU A 55 -3.68 0.16 -1.91
N MET A 56 -4.38 -0.06 -0.80
CA MET A 56 -3.78 -0.10 0.55
C MET A 56 -2.70 -1.17 0.65
N ALA A 57 -3.02 -2.38 0.18
CA ALA A 57 -2.07 -3.47 0.15
C ALA A 57 -0.83 -3.13 -0.70
N LEU A 58 -1.03 -2.58 -1.90
CA LEU A 58 0.07 -2.20 -2.78
C LEU A 58 0.95 -1.11 -2.15
N ALA A 59 0.35 -0.08 -1.55
CA ALA A 59 1.08 1.00 -0.91
C ALA A 59 1.91 0.49 0.28
N TYR A 60 1.31 -0.32 1.15
CA TYR A 60 2.00 -0.88 2.31
C TYR A 60 3.11 -1.86 1.95
N LEU A 61 2.91 -2.74 0.96
CA LEU A 61 3.97 -3.65 0.51
C LEU A 61 5.16 -2.89 -0.09
N ARG A 62 4.92 -1.78 -0.78
CA ARG A 62 5.99 -0.92 -1.30
C ARG A 62 6.69 -0.14 -0.19
N LEU A 63 5.96 0.38 0.79
CA LEU A 63 6.55 0.98 1.99
C LEU A 63 7.46 -0.02 2.70
N ALA A 64 7.03 -1.28 2.82
CA ALA A 64 7.86 -2.32 3.42
C ALA A 64 9.20 -2.51 2.67
N GLN A 65 9.17 -2.56 1.34
CA GLN A 65 10.38 -2.67 0.53
C GLN A 65 11.31 -1.46 0.70
N LEU A 66 10.78 -0.24 0.63
CA LEU A 66 11.58 0.99 0.78
C LEU A 66 12.18 1.13 2.17
N GLN A 67 11.40 0.86 3.21
CA GLN A 67 11.90 0.93 4.59
C GLN A 67 12.99 -0.11 4.85
N ARG A 68 12.90 -1.28 4.20
CA ARG A 68 13.96 -2.28 4.23
C ARG A 68 15.24 -1.78 3.54
N GLN A 69 15.12 -1.13 2.38
CA GLN A 69 16.27 -0.52 1.69
C GLN A 69 16.94 0.57 2.53
N LEU A 70 16.16 1.29 3.35
CA LEU A 70 16.66 2.27 4.33
C LEU A 70 17.24 1.64 5.62
N GLY A 71 17.29 0.31 5.73
CA GLY A 71 17.74 -0.39 6.94
C GLY A 71 16.76 -0.35 8.11
N LYS A 72 15.56 0.20 7.95
CA LYS A 72 14.53 0.33 8.98
C LYS A 72 13.69 -0.94 9.10
N ARG A 73 14.33 -2.02 9.57
CA ARG A 73 13.75 -3.38 9.62
C ARG A 73 12.39 -3.44 10.33
N ASN A 74 12.27 -2.84 11.51
CA ASN A 74 11.03 -2.87 12.30
C ASN A 74 9.87 -2.18 11.57
N GLU A 75 10.12 -1.04 10.92
CA GLU A 75 9.11 -0.36 10.11
C GLU A 75 8.73 -1.19 8.88
N ALA A 76 9.73 -1.78 8.21
CA ALA A 76 9.52 -2.65 7.07
C ALA A 76 8.60 -3.84 7.39
N GLU A 77 8.85 -4.53 8.51
CA GLU A 77 8.01 -5.64 8.97
C GLU A 77 6.59 -5.19 9.30
N ARG A 78 6.42 -4.06 9.98
CA ARG A 78 5.09 -3.51 10.30
C ARG A 78 4.29 -3.24 9.04
N PHE A 79 4.89 -2.56 8.05
CA PHE A 79 4.22 -2.30 6.78
C PHE A 79 3.96 -3.57 5.98
N PHE A 80 4.88 -4.54 6.01
CA PHE A 80 4.66 -5.82 5.37
C PHE A 80 3.44 -6.54 5.93
N MET A 81 3.29 -6.63 7.25
CA MET A 81 2.12 -7.26 7.88
C MET A 81 0.81 -6.57 7.49
N LEU A 82 0.78 -5.23 7.47
CA LEU A 82 -0.39 -4.47 7.03
C LEU A 82 -0.72 -4.75 5.55
N GLY A 83 0.29 -4.69 4.68
CA GLY A 83 0.14 -4.96 3.25
C GLY A 83 -0.35 -6.38 2.98
N TYR A 84 0.17 -7.37 3.70
CA TYR A 84 -0.25 -8.77 3.59
C TYR A 84 -1.71 -8.96 4.03
N SER A 85 -2.14 -8.30 5.10
CA SER A 85 -3.52 -8.34 5.59
C SER A 85 -4.50 -7.81 4.53
N TYR A 86 -4.23 -6.64 3.96
CA TYR A 86 -5.07 -6.05 2.91
C TYR A 86 -5.02 -6.82 1.58
N ALA A 87 -3.89 -7.45 1.25
CA ALA A 87 -3.80 -8.31 0.07
C ALA A 87 -4.78 -9.49 0.15
N ARG A 88 -5.03 -10.02 1.36
CA ARG A 88 -6.03 -11.07 1.60
C ARG A 88 -7.47 -10.56 1.48
N SER A 89 -7.77 -9.36 1.98
CA SER A 89 -9.15 -8.81 1.96
C SER A 89 -9.57 -8.31 0.58
N SER A 90 -8.65 -7.72 -0.20
CA SER A 90 -8.93 -7.12 -1.51
C SER A 90 -9.34 -8.14 -2.58
N ARG A 91 -8.90 -9.40 -2.46
CA ARG A 91 -9.00 -10.44 -3.49
C ARG A 91 -8.38 -10.04 -4.84
N GLN A 92 -7.44 -9.11 -4.83
CA GLN A 92 -6.71 -8.67 -6.02
C GLN A 92 -5.49 -9.57 -6.25
N GLU A 93 -5.59 -10.44 -7.26
CA GLU A 93 -4.61 -11.51 -7.51
C GLU A 93 -3.17 -10.99 -7.69
N ARG A 94 -2.99 -9.86 -8.38
CA ARG A 94 -1.66 -9.26 -8.58
C ARG A 94 -0.99 -8.84 -7.28
N VAL A 95 -1.77 -8.26 -6.37
CA VAL A 95 -1.28 -7.79 -5.07
C VAL A 95 -1.01 -8.99 -4.15
N ARG A 96 -1.87 -10.01 -4.19
CA ARG A 96 -1.65 -11.26 -3.46
C ARG A 96 -0.31 -11.91 -3.82
N ARG A 97 0.00 -12.03 -5.12
CA ARG A 97 1.30 -12.56 -5.57
C ARG A 97 2.49 -11.72 -5.11
N LEU A 98 2.35 -10.39 -5.08
CA LEU A 98 3.39 -9.51 -4.53
C LEU A 98 3.60 -9.77 -3.03
N ALA A 99 2.52 -9.88 -2.27
CA ALA A 99 2.58 -10.18 -0.84
C ALA A 99 3.24 -11.54 -0.57
N GLU A 100 2.88 -12.57 -1.34
CA GLU A 100 3.45 -13.93 -1.25
C GLU A 100 4.94 -13.93 -1.60
N LYS A 101 5.34 -13.20 -2.65
CA LYS A 101 6.76 -13.03 -3.02
C LYS A 101 7.54 -12.37 -1.88
N LEU A 102 7.01 -11.30 -1.28
CA LEU A 102 7.69 -10.62 -0.19
C LEU A 102 7.69 -11.44 1.11
N ASN A 103 6.69 -12.30 1.32
CA ASN A 103 6.61 -13.16 2.49
C ASN A 103 7.83 -14.08 2.62
N SER A 104 8.33 -14.66 1.53
CA SER A 104 9.57 -15.44 1.60
C SER A 104 10.76 -14.60 2.06
N GLU A 105 10.84 -13.34 1.61
CA GLU A 105 11.93 -12.44 1.96
C GLU A 105 11.89 -11.96 3.43
N PHE A 106 10.70 -11.80 4.01
CA PHE A 106 10.50 -11.38 5.40
C PHE A 106 10.44 -12.56 6.38
N VAL A 107 9.98 -13.75 5.97
CA VAL A 107 9.94 -14.95 6.81
C VAL A 107 11.31 -15.61 6.93
N SER A 108 12.09 -15.68 5.83
CA SER A 108 13.43 -16.29 5.86
C SER A 108 14.41 -15.58 6.80
N GLN A 109 14.12 -14.34 7.23
CA GLN A 109 14.98 -13.57 8.14
C GLN A 109 14.52 -13.57 9.60
N ARG A 110 13.38 -14.20 9.95
CA ARG A 110 12.98 -14.39 11.36
C ARG A 110 13.68 -15.58 12.02
N GLN A 111 14.43 -16.38 11.25
CA GLN A 111 15.06 -17.63 11.68
C GLN A 111 16.60 -17.57 11.72
N GLY A 112 17.21 -16.40 11.51
CA GLY A 112 18.66 -16.17 11.60
C GLY A 112 18.96 -14.96 12.44
#